data_AF-M4D5H7-F1
#
_entry.id   AF-M4D5H7-F1
#
_cell.length_a   1.000
_cell.length_b   1.000
_cell.length_c   1.000
_cell.angle_alpha   90.00
_cell.angle_beta   90.00
_cell.angle_gamma   90.00
#
_symmetry.space_group_name_H-M   'P 1'
#
loop_
_entity.id
_entity.type
_entity.pdbx_description
1 polymer ?
#
loop_
_entity_poly.entity_id
_entity_poly.type
_entity_poly.pdbx_seq_one_letter_code
_entity_poly.pdbx_strand_id
1 'polypeptide(L)'
;MAMIFCNTLYSSSPFLSPVPPIRSKPSRFSNRLTVQAQFQSMENQNDLLLRQKFMEFPYVSPTRRELMVDLMSTLEDRLHSQLLPCTLPPDVRNFKNPNGSAEASLHIRSGEQSSPIDFVIGSWIHVKIPTGVSLNITSISGFLNSSTEAPNFVVELIQSSPTSLVLILDLPHRKDLVRHPDYLQTFYQDTALDTHRQSLLKLPEIKPYDSPSLFVRSAFSPTASMLKIDAEEGERLEEILRDHVSPAATQVLEVWLERCAKEEGEKRVVGEEEKLELERRDKSFRRKSIEEDLDLQFPRMFGDEVSSRVIHAIKEAFGASFASGAAQFRRGLKTKGKTYGLTNQKRREIREIFDLFDIDGSGSIDARELNVAMRSLGFEMTNEQINELMAEVDKNNSGTIDFEEFVHMMTTKFGERDSKDELSKAFKIIDHDNNGKISPHDIKQIAKELGENFTDNEIEEMIEEADRDKDGEVSLEEFMKMMRRTSYGY
;
A
#
# COMPACT_ATOMS: atom_id res chain seq x y z
N MET A 1 -3.06 -3.51 2.46
CA MET A 1 -2.27 -2.29 2.65
C MET A 1 -0.80 -2.43 2.22
N ALA A 2 -0.44 -3.44 1.42
CA ALA A 2 0.86 -3.52 0.75
C ALA A 2 0.78 -4.26 -0.61
N MET A 3 -0.12 -3.80 -1.49
CA MET A 3 -0.12 -4.15 -2.90
C MET A 3 0.80 -3.19 -3.67
N ILE A 4 2.11 -3.44 -3.58
CA ILE A 4 3.16 -2.66 -4.25
C ILE A 4 4.19 -3.62 -4.88
N PHE A 5 3.73 -4.49 -5.79
CA PHE A 5 4.52 -5.60 -6.36
C PHE A 5 4.28 -5.91 -7.86
N CYS A 6 3.32 -5.28 -8.56
CA CYS A 6 3.04 -5.56 -9.97
C CYS A 6 3.14 -4.30 -10.85
N ASN A 7 4.35 -3.97 -11.31
CA ASN A 7 4.61 -2.81 -12.17
C ASN A 7 5.50 -3.09 -13.40
N THR A 8 5.27 -4.20 -14.08
CA THR A 8 5.77 -4.51 -15.43
C THR A 8 4.73 -5.33 -16.20
N LEU A 9 4.82 -5.29 -17.55
CA LEU A 9 4.00 -6.03 -18.53
C LEU A 9 2.50 -5.67 -18.59
N TYR A 10 2.11 -4.84 -19.58
CA TYR A 10 1.17 -5.18 -20.68
C TYR A 10 0.75 -3.92 -21.48
N SER A 11 0.54 -4.06 -22.79
CA SER A 11 0.25 -2.95 -23.70
C SER A 11 -1.07 -3.09 -24.49
N SER A 12 -1.88 -2.03 -24.40
CA SER A 12 -2.74 -1.45 -25.44
C SER A 12 -3.75 -2.30 -26.26
N SER A 13 -5.05 -2.01 -26.01
CA SER A 13 -6.06 -1.58 -27.02
C SER A 13 -6.90 -2.65 -27.80
N PRO A 14 -8.01 -2.27 -28.52
CA PRO A 14 -9.26 -1.70 -27.93
C PRO A 14 -10.62 -2.08 -28.62
N PHE A 15 -11.75 -1.77 -27.95
CA PHE A 15 -13.15 -1.61 -28.50
C PHE A 15 -13.84 -2.86 -29.14
N LEU A 16 -15.17 -3.07 -29.30
CA LEU A 16 -16.52 -2.43 -29.09
C LEU A 16 -17.52 -3.57 -28.68
N SER A 17 -18.81 -3.48 -28.27
CA SER A 17 -19.75 -2.43 -27.77
C SER A 17 -21.08 -3.13 -27.30
N PRO A 18 -21.94 -2.53 -26.44
CA PRO A 18 -23.06 -3.23 -25.77
C PRO A 18 -24.44 -3.21 -26.47
N VAL A 19 -25.36 -4.08 -26.02
CA VAL A 19 -26.76 -4.27 -26.50
C VAL A 19 -27.76 -4.01 -25.34
N PRO A 20 -28.93 -3.36 -25.57
CA PRO A 20 -29.79 -2.85 -24.48
C PRO A 20 -30.80 -3.86 -23.87
N PRO A 21 -31.29 -3.60 -22.63
CA PRO A 21 -32.17 -4.52 -21.89
C PRO A 21 -33.67 -4.36 -22.18
N ILE A 22 -34.44 -5.44 -21.95
CA ILE A 22 -35.91 -5.48 -22.10
C ILE A 22 -36.60 -5.27 -20.75
N ARG A 23 -37.60 -4.37 -20.71
CA ARG A 23 -38.48 -4.14 -19.54
C ARG A 23 -39.58 -5.20 -19.43
N SER A 24 -39.86 -5.65 -18.21
CA SER A 24 -41.16 -6.19 -17.79
C SER A 24 -41.80 -5.27 -16.72
N LYS A 25 -43.10 -5.41 -16.45
CA LYS A 25 -43.87 -4.54 -15.53
C LYS A 25 -44.36 -5.33 -14.30
N PRO A 26 -44.47 -4.69 -13.11
CA PRO A 26 -44.93 -5.36 -11.90
C PRO A 26 -46.46 -5.47 -11.82
N SER A 27 -46.95 -6.51 -11.14
CA SER A 27 -48.32 -6.61 -10.62
C SER A 27 -48.32 -6.44 -9.08
N ARG A 28 -49.49 -6.20 -8.46
CA ARG A 28 -49.60 -5.71 -7.08
C ARG A 28 -50.08 -6.75 -6.06
N PHE A 29 -49.36 -6.81 -4.94
CA PHE A 29 -49.84 -7.00 -3.56
C PHE A 29 -50.98 -8.00 -3.27
N SER A 30 -50.61 -9.11 -2.64
CA SER A 30 -51.02 -9.41 -1.26
C SER A 30 -49.90 -10.19 -0.55
N ASN A 31 -49.94 -10.34 0.78
CA ASN A 31 -48.94 -10.97 1.67
C ASN A 31 -47.74 -10.11 2.16
N ARG A 32 -47.89 -8.79 2.36
CA ARG A 32 -46.73 -7.92 2.72
C ARG A 32 -45.91 -8.40 3.94
N LEU A 33 -46.56 -8.86 5.02
CA LEU A 33 -45.88 -9.36 6.23
C LEU A 33 -45.19 -10.71 6.00
N THR A 34 -45.87 -11.68 5.39
CA THR A 34 -45.28 -13.00 5.10
C THR A 34 -44.13 -12.90 4.09
N VAL A 35 -44.28 -12.04 3.07
CA VAL A 35 -43.22 -11.77 2.09
C VAL A 35 -42.05 -11.02 2.73
N GLN A 36 -42.26 -10.11 3.69
CA GLN A 36 -41.15 -9.51 4.44
C GLN A 36 -40.39 -10.56 5.29
N ALA A 37 -41.10 -11.42 6.02
CA ALA A 37 -40.46 -12.50 6.78
C ALA A 37 -39.73 -13.51 5.87
N GLN A 38 -40.27 -13.81 4.68
CA GLN A 38 -39.62 -14.66 3.68
C GLN A 38 -38.43 -13.97 3.01
N PHE A 39 -38.51 -12.67 2.70
CA PHE A 39 -37.37 -11.90 2.21
C PHE A 39 -36.26 -11.86 3.23
N GLN A 40 -36.53 -11.49 4.49
CA GLN A 40 -35.53 -11.48 5.55
C GLN A 40 -34.92 -12.87 5.79
N SER A 41 -35.71 -13.94 5.69
CA SER A 41 -35.20 -15.32 5.75
C SER A 41 -34.26 -15.66 4.59
N MET A 42 -34.60 -15.24 3.36
CA MET A 42 -33.78 -15.46 2.16
C MET A 42 -32.55 -14.54 2.11
N GLU A 43 -32.66 -13.30 2.57
CA GLU A 43 -31.58 -12.33 2.69
C GLU A 43 -30.57 -12.82 3.73
N ASN A 44 -31.01 -13.28 4.91
CA ASN A 44 -30.14 -13.89 5.92
C ASN A 44 -29.48 -15.19 5.41
N GLN A 45 -30.18 -16.02 4.62
CA GLN A 45 -29.58 -17.22 4.01
C GLN A 45 -28.53 -16.88 2.94
N ASN A 46 -28.78 -15.85 2.12
CA ASN A 46 -27.81 -15.37 1.13
C ASN A 46 -26.60 -14.70 1.80
N ASP A 47 -26.82 -13.90 2.85
CA ASP A 47 -25.76 -13.27 3.65
C ASP A 47 -24.84 -14.32 4.29
N LEU A 48 -25.42 -15.35 4.92
CA LEU A 48 -24.68 -16.47 5.51
C LEU A 48 -23.86 -17.21 4.45
N LEU A 49 -24.42 -17.47 3.26
CA LEU A 49 -23.73 -18.15 2.16
C LEU A 49 -22.61 -17.29 1.55
N LEU A 50 -22.76 -15.96 1.51
CA LEU A 50 -21.70 -15.04 1.09
C LEU A 50 -20.60 -14.91 2.15
N ARG A 51 -20.94 -14.91 3.45
CA ARG A 51 -19.94 -15.02 4.53
C ARG A 51 -19.19 -16.35 4.45
N GLN A 52 -19.87 -17.46 4.19
CA GLN A 52 -19.22 -18.77 3.99
C GLN A 52 -18.18 -18.70 2.87
N LYS A 53 -18.50 -18.12 1.71
CA LYS A 53 -17.54 -17.94 0.60
C LYS A 53 -16.36 -17.04 0.92
N PHE A 54 -16.53 -16.03 1.77
CA PHE A 54 -15.39 -15.26 2.28
C PHE A 54 -14.50 -16.16 3.15
N MET A 55 -15.10 -16.86 4.12
CA MET A 55 -14.43 -17.75 5.07
C MET A 55 -13.84 -19.03 4.44
N GLU A 56 -14.11 -19.32 3.16
CA GLU A 56 -13.47 -20.43 2.43
C GLU A 56 -11.95 -20.24 2.27
N PHE A 57 -11.44 -19.00 2.25
CA PHE A 57 -10.03 -18.65 1.95
C PHE A 57 -9.38 -19.63 0.95
N PRO A 58 -9.81 -19.64 -0.32
CA PRO A 58 -9.26 -20.54 -1.34
C PRO A 58 -7.81 -20.16 -1.68
N TYR A 59 -7.12 -21.05 -2.41
CA TYR A 59 -5.75 -20.88 -2.91
C TYR A 59 -4.62 -20.75 -1.87
N VAL A 60 -4.93 -20.63 -0.57
CA VAL A 60 -3.94 -20.68 0.53
C VAL A 60 -3.90 -22.04 1.23
N SER A 61 -2.81 -22.28 1.96
CA SER A 61 -2.55 -23.51 2.73
C SER A 61 -3.56 -23.73 3.88
N PRO A 62 -3.71 -24.97 4.39
CA PRO A 62 -4.61 -25.28 5.50
C PRO A 62 -4.37 -24.43 6.74
N THR A 63 -3.13 -24.31 7.23
CA THR A 63 -2.83 -23.51 8.43
C THR A 63 -3.07 -22.02 8.18
N ARG A 64 -2.74 -21.51 6.99
CA ARG A 64 -3.04 -20.11 6.63
C ARG A 64 -4.55 -19.85 6.60
N ARG A 65 -5.37 -20.80 6.12
CA ARG A 65 -6.84 -20.70 6.19
C ARG A 65 -7.34 -20.69 7.63
N GLU A 66 -6.89 -21.65 8.44
CA GLU A 66 -7.27 -21.81 9.85
C GLU A 66 -7.02 -20.51 10.63
N LEU A 67 -5.82 -19.93 10.50
CA LEU A 67 -5.48 -18.63 11.10
C LEU A 67 -6.44 -17.50 10.70
N MET A 68 -6.74 -17.34 9.40
CA MET A 68 -7.62 -16.26 8.94
C MET A 68 -9.09 -16.49 9.37
N VAL A 69 -9.53 -17.74 9.46
CA VAL A 69 -10.86 -18.14 9.97
C VAL A 69 -10.98 -17.85 11.46
N ASP A 70 -9.98 -18.21 12.25
CA ASP A 70 -9.99 -18.05 13.71
C ASP A 70 -9.95 -16.57 14.10
N LEU A 71 -9.09 -15.77 13.47
CA LEU A 71 -9.00 -14.33 13.74
C LEU A 71 -10.29 -13.58 13.37
N MET A 72 -10.89 -13.88 12.21
CA MET A 72 -12.18 -13.27 11.83
C MET A 72 -13.32 -13.71 12.75
N SER A 73 -13.40 -15.01 13.09
CA SER A 73 -14.47 -15.52 13.95
C SER A 73 -14.35 -14.96 15.37
N THR A 74 -13.14 -14.93 15.93
CA THR A 74 -12.84 -14.32 17.24
C THR A 74 -13.25 -12.85 17.25
N LEU A 75 -12.87 -12.09 16.22
CA LEU A 75 -13.22 -10.67 16.09
C LEU A 75 -14.74 -10.45 15.97
N GLU A 76 -15.44 -11.23 15.15
CA GLU A 76 -16.90 -11.08 14.97
C GLU A 76 -17.71 -11.54 16.18
N ASP A 77 -17.29 -12.57 16.89
CA ASP A 77 -17.96 -13.07 18.10
C ASP A 77 -17.72 -12.12 19.29
N ARG A 78 -16.50 -11.62 19.46
CA ARG A 78 -16.13 -10.67 20.54
C ARG A 78 -16.71 -9.27 20.34
N LEU A 79 -16.95 -8.87 19.10
CA LEU A 79 -17.56 -7.59 18.75
C LEU A 79 -19.02 -7.72 18.29
N HIS A 80 -19.69 -8.84 18.58
CA HIS A 80 -21.04 -9.13 18.04
C HIS A 80 -22.07 -8.02 18.31
N SER A 81 -22.08 -7.44 19.51
CA SER A 81 -22.98 -6.34 19.89
C SER A 81 -22.55 -4.95 19.38
N GLN A 82 -21.40 -4.86 18.71
CA GLN A 82 -20.82 -3.62 18.20
C GLN A 82 -20.83 -3.53 16.67
N LEU A 83 -21.12 -4.63 15.95
CA LEU A 83 -20.97 -4.72 14.50
C LEU A 83 -22.30 -4.96 13.78
N LEU A 84 -22.68 -4.04 12.90
CA LEU A 84 -23.80 -4.20 11.96
C LEU A 84 -23.58 -5.41 11.03
N PRO A 85 -24.65 -6.01 10.46
CA PRO A 85 -24.54 -7.01 9.39
C PRO A 85 -23.80 -6.46 8.16
N CYS A 86 -23.24 -7.34 7.34
CA CYS A 86 -22.55 -6.93 6.11
C CYS A 86 -23.57 -6.40 5.08
N THR A 87 -23.37 -5.17 4.60
CA THR A 87 -24.26 -4.50 3.63
C THR A 87 -23.78 -4.60 2.18
N LEU A 88 -22.57 -5.14 1.95
CA LEU A 88 -21.96 -5.20 0.61
C LEU A 88 -22.79 -6.02 -0.39
N PRO A 89 -22.99 -5.54 -1.64
CA PRO A 89 -23.61 -6.29 -2.72
C PRO A 89 -22.89 -7.63 -3.03
N PRO A 90 -23.60 -8.69 -3.48
CA PRO A 90 -22.99 -9.99 -3.75
C PRO A 90 -21.85 -9.94 -4.78
N ASP A 91 -21.95 -9.07 -5.78
CA ASP A 91 -20.97 -8.81 -6.84
C ASP A 91 -19.84 -7.84 -6.43
N VAL A 92 -19.82 -7.44 -5.16
CA VAL A 92 -18.70 -6.78 -4.46
C VAL A 92 -18.10 -7.72 -3.41
N ARG A 93 -18.91 -8.59 -2.77
CA ARG A 93 -18.41 -9.60 -1.82
C ARG A 93 -17.62 -10.73 -2.46
N ASN A 94 -17.97 -11.13 -3.68
CA ASN A 94 -17.20 -12.09 -4.48
C ASN A 94 -17.10 -11.58 -5.91
N PHE A 95 -15.87 -11.40 -6.40
CA PHE A 95 -15.62 -10.85 -7.74
C PHE A 95 -14.38 -11.45 -8.38
N LYS A 96 -14.33 -11.39 -9.71
CA LYS A 96 -13.21 -11.92 -10.51
C LYS A 96 -13.09 -11.18 -11.83
N ASN A 97 -11.89 -11.22 -12.41
CA ASN A 97 -11.67 -10.76 -13.77
C ASN A 97 -12.44 -11.67 -14.75
N PRO A 98 -13.18 -11.13 -15.73
CA PRO A 98 -13.85 -11.92 -16.76
C PRO A 98 -12.97 -12.94 -17.50
N ASN A 99 -11.65 -12.73 -17.57
CA ASN A 99 -10.70 -13.67 -18.18
C ASN A 99 -10.29 -14.86 -17.26
N GLY A 100 -10.64 -14.85 -15.97
CA GLY A 100 -10.24 -15.86 -14.99
C GLY A 100 -8.80 -15.75 -14.44
N SER A 101 -8.09 -14.63 -14.65
CA SER A 101 -6.73 -14.41 -14.14
C SER A 101 -6.68 -13.93 -12.69
N ALA A 102 -7.75 -13.34 -12.16
CA ALA A 102 -7.83 -12.89 -10.77
C ALA A 102 -9.22 -13.16 -10.17
N GLU A 103 -9.27 -13.52 -8.89
CA GLU A 103 -10.50 -13.79 -8.11
C GLU A 103 -10.29 -13.32 -6.65
N ALA A 104 -11.32 -12.76 -6.04
CA ALA A 104 -11.23 -12.15 -4.71
C ALA A 104 -12.57 -12.16 -3.95
N SER A 105 -12.47 -11.98 -2.64
CA SER A 105 -13.62 -11.76 -1.76
C SER A 105 -13.36 -10.63 -0.76
N LEU A 106 -14.45 -9.96 -0.39
CA LEU A 106 -14.47 -8.81 0.51
C LEU A 106 -15.62 -8.93 1.51
N HIS A 107 -15.31 -8.81 2.80
CA HIS A 107 -16.27 -8.79 3.90
C HIS A 107 -16.07 -7.50 4.70
N ILE A 108 -17.11 -6.69 4.86
CA ILE A 108 -17.07 -5.44 5.63
C ILE A 108 -18.27 -5.40 6.56
N ARG A 109 -18.04 -5.06 7.83
CA ARG A 109 -19.09 -4.78 8.82
C ARG A 109 -18.78 -3.46 9.52
N SER A 110 -19.70 -2.50 9.42
CA SER A 110 -19.59 -1.21 10.10
C SER A 110 -19.89 -1.33 11.60
N GLY A 111 -19.37 -0.40 12.39
CA GLY A 111 -19.73 -0.24 13.78
C GLY A 111 -21.18 0.23 13.96
N GLU A 112 -21.80 -0.17 15.06
CA GLU A 112 -23.05 0.42 15.57
C GLU A 112 -22.84 1.88 16.01
N GLN A 113 -23.89 2.70 16.01
CA GLN A 113 -23.77 4.17 16.16
C GLN A 113 -23.08 4.65 17.47
N SER A 114 -23.08 3.83 18.52
CA SER A 114 -22.41 4.13 19.80
C SER A 114 -21.01 3.52 19.95
N SER A 115 -20.60 2.65 19.02
CA SER A 115 -19.36 1.87 19.12
C SER A 115 -18.12 2.72 18.84
N PRO A 116 -16.95 2.42 19.44
CA PRO A 116 -15.65 2.91 18.98
C PRO A 116 -15.21 2.37 17.61
N ILE A 117 -15.83 1.29 17.10
CA ILE A 117 -15.53 0.75 15.76
C ILE A 117 -16.07 1.69 14.68
N ASP A 118 -15.29 1.93 13.62
CA ASP A 118 -15.78 2.51 12.37
C ASP A 118 -16.29 1.38 11.44
N PHE A 119 -15.38 0.46 11.12
CA PHE A 119 -15.69 -0.80 10.46
C PHE A 119 -14.57 -1.81 10.67
N VAL A 120 -14.90 -3.09 10.48
CA VAL A 120 -13.95 -4.18 10.31
C VAL A 120 -14.02 -4.67 8.87
N ILE A 121 -12.86 -4.98 8.29
CA ILE A 121 -12.70 -5.41 6.90
C ILE A 121 -11.87 -6.69 6.85
N GLY A 122 -12.34 -7.68 6.10
CA GLY A 122 -11.60 -8.88 5.74
C GLY A 122 -11.52 -9.00 4.22
N SER A 123 -10.38 -9.45 3.69
CA SER A 123 -10.23 -9.69 2.26
C SER A 123 -9.37 -10.92 1.95
N TRP A 124 -9.62 -11.52 0.79
CA TRP A 124 -8.64 -12.38 0.13
C TRP A 124 -8.60 -12.08 -1.37
N ILE A 125 -7.40 -12.16 -1.95
CA ILE A 125 -7.12 -11.89 -3.36
C ILE A 125 -6.19 -12.98 -3.90
N HIS A 126 -6.58 -13.62 -5.00
CA HIS A 126 -5.77 -14.55 -5.78
C HIS A 126 -5.57 -13.98 -7.19
N VAL A 127 -4.33 -13.91 -7.66
CA VAL A 127 -3.99 -13.51 -9.04
C VAL A 127 -2.97 -14.48 -9.64
N LYS A 128 -3.24 -14.95 -10.85
CA LYS A 128 -2.32 -15.74 -11.67
C LYS A 128 -1.43 -14.77 -12.44
N ILE A 129 -0.13 -14.79 -12.14
CA ILE A 129 0.86 -13.94 -12.80
C ILE A 129 1.30 -14.63 -14.11
N PRO A 130 1.53 -13.92 -15.22
CA PRO A 130 1.89 -14.54 -16.51
C PRO A 130 3.12 -15.46 -16.48
N THR A 131 4.03 -15.27 -15.52
CA THR A 131 5.22 -16.09 -15.26
C THR A 131 4.92 -17.45 -14.62
N GLY A 132 3.65 -17.77 -14.35
CA GLY A 132 3.20 -19.07 -13.84
C GLY A 132 3.08 -19.16 -12.31
N VAL A 133 3.61 -18.19 -11.56
CA VAL A 133 3.38 -18.06 -10.11
C VAL A 133 2.04 -17.38 -9.81
N SER A 134 1.61 -17.43 -8.54
CA SER A 134 0.40 -16.75 -8.09
C SER A 134 0.65 -15.80 -6.91
N LEU A 135 -0.02 -14.65 -6.94
CA LEU A 135 -0.13 -13.73 -5.81
C LEU A 135 -1.33 -14.15 -4.96
N ASN A 136 -1.09 -14.48 -3.69
CA ASN A 136 -2.12 -14.83 -2.71
C ASN A 136 -2.02 -13.88 -1.51
N ILE A 137 -3.00 -12.97 -1.38
CA ILE A 137 -3.13 -12.02 -0.26
C ILE A 137 -4.34 -12.41 0.59
N THR A 138 -4.18 -12.37 1.90
CA THR A 138 -5.25 -12.56 2.88
C THR A 138 -5.07 -11.55 4.01
N SER A 139 -6.07 -10.72 4.30
CA SER A 139 -5.97 -9.68 5.33
C SER A 139 -7.24 -9.51 6.16
N ILE A 140 -7.05 -9.03 7.39
CA ILE A 140 -8.11 -8.53 8.29
C ILE A 140 -7.61 -7.20 8.87
N SER A 141 -8.50 -6.22 9.00
CA SER A 141 -8.21 -4.97 9.68
C SER A 141 -9.41 -4.45 10.45
N GLY A 142 -9.16 -3.89 11.64
CA GLY A 142 -10.16 -3.20 12.46
C GLY A 142 -9.86 -1.72 12.51
N PHE A 143 -10.78 -0.90 12.01
CA PHE A 143 -10.67 0.56 12.03
C PHE A 143 -11.53 1.13 13.15
N LEU A 144 -10.94 1.97 13.99
CA LEU A 144 -11.65 2.72 15.02
C LEU A 144 -12.05 4.12 14.51
N ASN A 145 -13.15 4.66 15.02
CA ASN A 145 -13.65 5.98 14.67
C ASN A 145 -13.13 7.07 15.64
N SER A 146 -13.55 8.32 15.45
CA SER A 146 -13.02 9.47 16.22
C SER A 146 -13.54 9.59 17.65
N SER A 147 -14.42 8.70 18.13
CA SER A 147 -14.85 8.63 19.53
C SER A 147 -13.80 8.03 20.48
N THR A 148 -12.69 7.51 19.95
CA THR A 148 -11.56 6.96 20.72
C THR A 148 -10.25 7.34 20.03
N GLU A 149 -9.19 7.55 20.81
CA GLU A 149 -7.83 7.75 20.28
C GLU A 149 -7.10 6.44 19.98
N ALA A 150 -7.60 5.30 20.48
CA ALA A 150 -6.88 4.03 20.47
C ALA A 150 -6.47 3.55 19.06
N PRO A 151 -5.40 2.74 18.92
CA PRO A 151 -4.91 2.21 17.65
C PRO A 151 -5.92 1.39 16.84
N ASN A 152 -5.69 1.30 15.54
CA ASN A 152 -6.33 0.30 14.67
C ASN A 152 -5.73 -1.11 14.90
N PHE A 153 -6.27 -2.12 14.23
CA PHE A 153 -5.67 -3.46 14.11
C PHE A 153 -5.46 -3.81 12.64
N VAL A 154 -4.36 -4.50 12.32
CA VAL A 154 -4.15 -5.10 10.99
C VAL A 154 -3.34 -6.39 11.09
N VAL A 155 -3.76 -7.38 10.32
CA VAL A 155 -2.98 -8.55 9.93
C VAL A 155 -3.10 -8.75 8.42
N GLU A 156 -1.97 -8.84 7.72
CA GLU A 156 -1.91 -9.23 6.31
C GLU A 156 -0.86 -10.31 6.10
N LEU A 157 -1.21 -11.33 5.33
CA LEU A 157 -0.29 -12.31 4.78
C LEU A 157 -0.28 -12.13 3.25
N ILE A 158 0.92 -11.92 2.69
CA ILE A 158 1.13 -11.58 1.28
C ILE A 158 2.18 -12.53 0.71
N GLN A 159 1.82 -13.27 -0.33
CA GLN A 159 2.68 -14.28 -0.92
C GLN A 159 2.73 -14.10 -2.43
N SER A 160 3.92 -13.82 -2.97
CA SER A 160 4.16 -13.60 -4.40
C SER A 160 5.10 -14.64 -5.04
N SER A 161 5.72 -15.51 -4.24
CA SER A 161 6.46 -16.69 -4.69
C SER A 161 6.15 -17.92 -3.81
N PRO A 162 6.46 -19.15 -4.28
CA PRO A 162 6.37 -20.36 -3.47
C PRO A 162 7.41 -20.46 -2.34
N THR A 163 8.22 -19.41 -2.11
CA THR A 163 9.43 -19.43 -1.26
C THR A 163 9.52 -18.25 -0.28
N SER A 164 8.52 -17.36 -0.28
CA SER A 164 8.55 -16.11 0.47
C SER A 164 7.13 -15.69 0.87
N LEU A 165 6.82 -15.77 2.16
CA LEU A 165 5.59 -15.23 2.75
C LEU A 165 5.91 -13.96 3.55
N VAL A 166 5.32 -12.83 3.18
CA VAL A 166 5.38 -11.59 3.96
C VAL A 166 4.23 -11.57 4.95
N LEU A 167 4.58 -11.28 6.21
CA LEU A 167 3.65 -11.02 7.31
C LEU A 167 3.72 -9.53 7.66
N ILE A 168 2.54 -8.94 7.79
CA ILE A 168 2.31 -7.63 8.39
C ILE A 168 1.36 -7.87 9.56
N LEU A 169 1.79 -7.58 10.78
CA LEU A 169 0.94 -7.69 11.98
C LEU A 169 1.26 -6.53 12.93
N ASP A 170 0.27 -5.69 13.21
CA ASP A 170 0.46 -4.45 13.97
C ASP A 170 -0.84 -3.91 14.57
N LEU A 171 -0.70 -2.99 15.53
CA LEU A 171 -1.74 -2.04 15.93
C LEU A 171 -1.38 -0.63 15.43
N PRO A 172 -1.79 -0.21 14.21
CA PRO A 172 -1.34 1.07 13.63
C PRO A 172 -1.80 2.26 14.47
N HIS A 173 -0.83 3.09 14.85
CA HIS A 173 -1.04 4.26 15.68
C HIS A 173 -1.99 5.27 15.02
N ARG A 174 -2.72 6.05 15.83
CA ARG A 174 -3.64 7.11 15.34
C ARG A 174 -3.29 8.52 15.80
N LYS A 175 -2.31 8.68 16.68
CA LYS A 175 -1.70 9.96 17.07
C LYS A 175 -0.20 9.98 16.73
N ASP A 176 0.38 11.17 16.64
CA ASP A 176 1.82 11.36 16.43
C ASP A 176 2.60 10.88 17.67
N LEU A 177 3.52 9.93 17.49
CA LEU A 177 4.23 9.25 18.59
C LEU A 177 5.37 10.09 19.20
N VAL A 178 5.80 11.16 18.53
CA VAL A 178 6.81 12.11 19.03
C VAL A 178 6.12 13.23 19.81
N ARG A 179 4.96 13.71 19.33
CA ARG A 179 4.14 14.71 20.02
C ARG A 179 3.34 14.13 21.20
N HIS A 180 3.05 12.82 21.19
CA HIS A 180 2.31 12.13 22.25
C HIS A 180 3.10 10.93 22.82
N PRO A 181 4.14 11.18 23.63
CA PRO A 181 4.90 10.11 24.29
C PRO A 181 4.05 9.32 25.30
N ASP A 182 3.00 9.94 25.85
CA ASP A 182 1.96 9.32 26.68
C ASP A 182 1.15 8.26 25.93
N TYR A 183 0.84 8.53 24.66
CA TYR A 183 0.18 7.58 23.75
C TYR A 183 1.12 6.43 23.38
N LEU A 184 2.38 6.75 23.06
CA LEU A 184 3.42 5.76 22.78
C LEU A 184 3.63 4.82 23.98
N GLN A 185 3.64 5.36 25.20
CA GLN A 185 3.75 4.55 26.41
C GLN A 185 2.52 3.63 26.57
N THR A 186 1.32 4.23 26.67
CA THR A 186 0.06 3.52 26.96
C THR A 186 -0.23 2.36 26.01
N PHE A 187 -0.04 2.57 24.70
CA PHE A 187 -0.47 1.60 23.67
C PHE A 187 0.64 0.68 23.16
N TYR A 188 1.92 0.93 23.50
CA TYR A 188 3.03 0.13 22.99
C TYR A 188 4.03 -0.29 24.08
N GLN A 189 4.51 0.64 24.92
CA GLN A 189 5.51 0.30 25.95
C GLN A 189 4.90 -0.45 27.15
N ASP A 190 3.69 -0.08 27.57
CA ASP A 190 2.93 -0.76 28.64
C ASP A 190 2.21 -2.03 28.13
N THR A 191 2.58 -2.52 26.93
CA THR A 191 2.07 -3.74 26.29
C THR A 191 3.20 -4.74 26.02
N ALA A 192 2.83 -5.99 25.72
CA ALA A 192 3.78 -7.01 25.28
C ALA A 192 4.00 -7.02 23.75
N LEU A 193 3.48 -6.05 22.98
CA LEU A 193 3.40 -6.14 21.52
C LEU A 193 4.75 -6.42 20.84
N ASP A 194 5.81 -5.73 21.25
CA ASP A 194 7.14 -5.93 20.67
C ASP A 194 7.72 -7.33 20.94
N THR A 195 7.27 -8.01 22.00
CA THR A 195 7.74 -9.36 22.34
C THR A 195 7.35 -10.38 21.27
N HIS A 196 6.22 -10.19 20.58
CA HIS A 196 5.81 -11.06 19.47
C HIS A 196 6.76 -10.92 18.28
N ARG A 197 7.06 -9.67 17.87
CA ARG A 197 8.03 -9.34 16.82
C ARG A 197 9.42 -9.90 17.15
N GLN A 198 9.90 -9.67 18.38
CA GLN A 198 11.18 -10.22 18.88
C GLN A 198 11.17 -11.75 19.00
N SER A 199 10.02 -12.39 19.19
CA SER A 199 9.93 -13.85 19.24
C SER A 199 10.04 -14.46 17.85
N LEU A 200 9.29 -13.92 16.87
CA LEU A 200 9.32 -14.37 15.48
C LEU A 200 10.71 -14.20 14.86
N LEU A 201 11.39 -13.07 15.10
CA LEU A 201 12.76 -12.79 14.63
C LEU A 201 13.86 -13.69 15.23
N LYS A 202 13.54 -14.67 16.08
CA LYS A 202 14.48 -15.70 16.55
C LYS A 202 14.52 -16.94 15.64
N LEU A 203 13.53 -17.09 14.74
CA LEU A 203 13.48 -18.19 13.78
C LEU A 203 14.40 -17.86 12.58
N PRO A 204 15.28 -18.77 12.15
CA PRO A 204 16.28 -18.48 11.11
C PRO A 204 15.66 -18.20 9.72
N GLU A 205 14.42 -18.65 9.49
CA GLU A 205 13.64 -18.34 8.29
C GLU A 205 13.06 -16.92 8.28
N ILE A 206 12.93 -16.27 9.44
CA ILE A 206 12.23 -14.99 9.59
C ILE A 206 13.20 -13.82 9.64
N LYS A 207 12.99 -12.85 8.76
CA LYS A 207 13.79 -11.63 8.59
C LYS A 207 12.88 -10.39 8.62
N PRO A 208 13.41 -9.19 8.89
CA PRO A 208 12.66 -7.95 8.68
C PRO A 208 12.18 -7.81 7.23
N TYR A 209 11.00 -7.22 7.04
CA TYR A 209 10.48 -6.84 5.71
C TYR A 209 10.46 -5.31 5.55
N ASP A 210 11.39 -4.82 4.75
CA ASP A 210 11.48 -3.42 4.33
C ASP A 210 10.51 -3.13 3.18
N SER A 211 9.29 -2.66 3.50
CA SER A 211 8.31 -2.23 2.48
C SER A 211 8.88 -1.18 1.52
N PRO A 212 8.63 -1.26 0.20
CA PRO A 212 9.09 -0.25 -0.76
C PRO A 212 8.40 1.12 -0.57
N SER A 213 7.21 1.19 0.04
CA SER A 213 6.55 2.47 0.32
C SER A 213 7.02 3.05 1.66
N LEU A 214 7.57 4.27 1.61
CA LEU A 214 7.89 5.05 2.81
C LEU A 214 6.63 5.45 3.59
N PHE A 215 5.50 5.67 2.89
CA PHE A 215 4.21 5.93 3.55
C PHE A 215 3.79 4.73 4.40
N VAL A 216 3.89 3.50 3.86
CA VAL A 216 3.71 2.27 4.64
C VAL A 216 4.64 2.28 5.86
N ARG A 217 5.96 2.42 5.69
CA ARG A 217 6.90 2.46 6.85
C ARG A 217 6.54 3.49 7.92
N SER A 218 5.98 4.64 7.52
CA SER A 218 5.61 5.75 8.41
C SER A 218 4.28 5.60 9.15
N ALA A 219 3.42 4.63 8.76
CA ALA A 219 2.07 4.49 9.28
C ALA A 219 1.87 3.32 10.26
N PHE A 220 2.79 2.34 10.22
CA PHE A 220 2.86 1.21 11.13
C PHE A 220 3.60 1.58 12.43
N SER A 221 3.28 0.91 13.54
CA SER A 221 3.86 1.22 14.86
C SER A 221 5.33 0.81 14.99
N PRO A 222 6.08 1.37 15.97
CA PRO A 222 7.43 0.90 16.33
C PRO A 222 7.52 -0.57 16.76
N THR A 223 6.37 -1.22 17.04
CA THR A 223 6.28 -2.64 17.43
C THR A 223 5.81 -3.56 16.29
N ALA A 224 5.54 -3.00 15.11
CA ALA A 224 4.96 -3.71 13.97
C ALA A 224 5.81 -4.91 13.54
N SER A 225 5.17 -6.08 13.45
CA SER A 225 5.77 -7.29 12.89
C SER A 225 5.73 -7.24 11.37
N MET A 226 6.56 -6.36 10.79
CA MET A 226 6.87 -6.29 9.36
C MET A 226 7.95 -7.33 9.05
N LEU A 227 7.55 -8.53 8.62
CA LEU A 227 8.41 -9.71 8.56
C LEU A 227 8.32 -10.44 7.21
N LYS A 228 9.44 -11.01 6.77
CA LYS A 228 9.54 -11.92 5.62
C LYS A 228 9.93 -13.30 6.13
N ILE A 229 9.17 -14.32 5.74
CA ILE A 229 9.41 -15.73 6.06
C ILE A 229 9.97 -16.39 4.80
N ASP A 230 11.26 -16.67 4.79
CA ASP A 230 11.97 -17.38 3.71
C ASP A 230 11.84 -18.89 3.94
N ALA A 231 10.75 -19.48 3.47
CA ALA A 231 10.49 -20.92 3.50
C ALA A 231 9.71 -21.35 2.26
N GLU A 232 10.04 -22.55 1.75
CA GLU A 232 9.28 -23.18 0.65
C GLU A 232 7.87 -23.61 1.14
N GLU A 233 6.89 -23.59 0.24
CA GLU A 233 5.55 -24.14 0.50
C GLU A 233 5.62 -25.61 0.90
N GLY A 234 5.40 -25.89 2.19
CA GLY A 234 5.52 -27.22 2.76
C GLY A 234 5.43 -27.22 4.29
N GLU A 235 5.78 -28.36 4.89
CA GLU A 235 5.62 -28.66 6.32
C GLU A 235 6.25 -27.59 7.23
N ARG A 236 7.42 -27.06 6.87
CA ARG A 236 8.13 -26.03 7.66
C ARG A 236 7.43 -24.68 7.66
N LEU A 237 6.81 -24.26 6.56
CA LEU A 237 6.03 -23.02 6.51
C LEU A 237 4.73 -23.17 7.32
N GLU A 238 4.07 -24.32 7.25
CA GLU A 238 2.90 -24.64 8.06
C GLU A 238 3.24 -24.72 9.57
N GLU A 239 4.41 -25.24 9.94
CA GLU A 239 4.93 -25.20 11.32
C GLU A 239 5.13 -23.77 11.83
N ILE A 240 5.83 -22.93 11.06
CA ILE A 240 6.06 -21.52 11.41
C ILE A 240 4.72 -20.78 11.54
N LEU A 241 3.78 -21.03 10.63
CA LEU A 241 2.45 -20.41 10.68
C LEU A 241 1.65 -20.86 11.91
N ARG A 242 1.57 -22.17 12.19
CA ARG A 242 0.74 -22.74 13.26
C ARG A 242 1.32 -22.45 14.64
N ASP A 243 2.59 -22.73 14.83
CA ASP A 243 3.20 -22.82 16.17
C ASP A 243 3.82 -21.49 16.63
N HIS A 244 3.99 -20.52 15.71
CA HIS A 244 4.60 -19.22 16.02
C HIS A 244 3.78 -18.00 15.54
N VAL A 245 3.35 -17.94 14.27
CA VAL A 245 2.61 -16.76 13.75
C VAL A 245 1.18 -16.71 14.30
N SER A 246 0.49 -17.85 14.37
CA SER A 246 -0.90 -17.90 14.84
C SER A 246 -1.05 -17.46 16.30
N PRO A 247 -0.24 -17.95 17.26
CA PRO A 247 -0.25 -17.43 18.63
C PRO A 247 0.07 -15.93 18.72
N ALA A 248 1.01 -15.43 17.90
CA ALA A 248 1.36 -14.01 17.86
C ALA A 248 0.20 -13.14 17.36
N ALA A 249 -0.43 -13.51 16.25
CA ALA A 249 -1.55 -12.77 15.68
C ALA A 249 -2.78 -12.75 16.61
N THR A 250 -3.11 -13.89 17.23
CA THR A 250 -4.20 -13.98 18.20
C THR A 250 -3.91 -13.16 19.47
N GLN A 251 -2.67 -13.11 19.95
CA GLN A 251 -2.31 -12.29 21.11
C GLN A 251 -2.36 -10.78 20.80
N VAL A 252 -1.92 -10.35 19.61
CA VAL A 252 -2.06 -8.95 19.16
C VAL A 252 -3.53 -8.57 18.98
N LEU A 253 -4.36 -9.46 18.43
CA LEU A 253 -5.81 -9.26 18.33
C LEU A 253 -6.46 -9.14 19.71
N GLU A 254 -6.10 -9.99 20.68
CA GLU A 254 -6.65 -9.91 22.05
C GLU A 254 -6.26 -8.60 22.76
N VAL A 255 -5.02 -8.11 22.57
CA VAL A 255 -4.60 -6.80 23.07
C VAL A 255 -5.45 -5.67 22.47
N TRP A 256 -5.79 -5.75 21.17
CA TRP A 256 -6.67 -4.77 20.54
C TRP A 256 -8.13 -4.88 21.04
N LEU A 257 -8.67 -6.10 21.14
CA LEU A 257 -10.04 -6.34 21.60
C LEU A 257 -10.27 -5.86 23.04
N GLU A 258 -9.33 -6.11 23.95
CA GLU A 258 -9.47 -5.71 25.36
C GLU A 258 -9.01 -4.27 25.66
N ARG A 259 -7.98 -3.74 24.98
CA ARG A 259 -7.44 -2.39 25.29
C ARG A 259 -7.82 -1.27 24.32
N CYS A 260 -8.32 -1.58 23.12
CA CYS A 260 -8.57 -0.59 22.07
C CYS A 260 -10.03 -0.54 21.61
N ALA A 261 -10.65 -1.70 21.39
CA ALA A 261 -12.01 -1.85 20.84
C ALA A 261 -13.12 -2.05 21.89
N LYS A 262 -12.76 -2.26 23.17
CA LYS A 262 -13.73 -2.51 24.25
C LYS A 262 -14.43 -1.24 24.70
N GLU A 263 -15.67 -1.39 25.18
CA GLU A 263 -16.47 -0.27 25.71
C GLU A 263 -16.37 -0.07 27.23
N GLU A 264 -15.78 -1.03 27.96
CA GLU A 264 -15.86 -1.11 29.42
C GLU A 264 -14.82 -0.21 30.12
N GLY A 265 -15.29 0.90 30.71
CA GLY A 265 -14.49 1.75 31.60
C GLY A 265 -15.05 3.17 31.76
N GLU A 266 -14.40 3.98 32.60
CA GLU A 266 -14.59 5.44 32.57
C GLU A 266 -13.94 5.99 31.29
N LYS A 267 -14.68 5.94 30.17
CA LYS A 267 -14.20 6.44 28.87
C LYS A 267 -13.80 7.91 28.99
N ARG A 268 -12.50 8.20 28.80
CA ARG A 268 -12.02 9.55 28.48
C ARG A 268 -12.81 10.06 27.27
N VAL A 269 -13.58 11.13 27.44
CA VAL A 269 -14.21 11.82 26.32
C VAL A 269 -13.11 12.50 25.51
N VAL A 270 -12.92 12.06 24.27
CA VAL A 270 -11.98 12.67 23.32
C VAL A 270 -12.40 14.12 23.08
N GLY A 271 -11.46 15.07 23.22
CA GLY A 271 -11.74 16.50 23.03
C GLY A 271 -12.00 16.82 21.55
N GLU A 272 -12.83 17.82 21.24
CA GLU A 272 -13.19 18.13 19.84
C GLU A 272 -11.96 18.48 18.96
N GLU A 273 -10.91 19.08 19.52
CA GLU A 273 -9.64 19.33 18.80
C GLU A 273 -8.88 18.03 18.47
N GLU A 274 -8.73 17.16 19.47
CA GLU A 274 -8.10 15.83 19.36
C GLU A 274 -8.87 14.91 18.39
N LYS A 275 -10.20 14.98 18.43
CA LYS A 275 -11.11 14.32 17.49
C LYS A 275 -10.92 14.80 16.05
N LEU A 276 -10.77 16.11 15.83
CA LEU A 276 -10.48 16.68 14.52
C LEU A 276 -9.07 16.33 14.01
N GLU A 277 -8.08 16.16 14.91
CA GLU A 277 -6.75 15.66 14.56
C GLU A 277 -6.79 14.18 14.14
N LEU A 278 -7.44 13.33 14.95
CA LEU A 278 -7.71 11.92 14.61
C LEU A 278 -8.41 11.79 13.25
N GLU A 279 -9.51 12.50 13.04
CA GLU A 279 -10.24 12.47 11.76
C GLU A 279 -9.40 12.95 10.57
N ARG A 280 -8.55 13.98 10.75
CA ARG A 280 -7.66 14.47 9.69
C ARG A 280 -6.62 13.41 9.34
N ARG A 281 -6.01 12.76 10.34
CA ARG A 281 -5.01 11.70 10.11
C ARG A 281 -5.66 10.45 9.50
N ASP A 282 -6.76 9.97 10.06
CA ASP A 282 -7.47 8.77 9.57
C ASP A 282 -7.93 8.96 8.11
N LYS A 283 -8.50 10.12 7.75
CA LYS A 283 -8.88 10.42 6.36
C LYS A 283 -7.68 10.53 5.41
N SER A 284 -6.53 11.00 5.90
CA SER A 284 -5.29 11.07 5.11
C SER A 284 -4.69 9.68 4.87
N PHE A 285 -4.58 8.88 5.92
CA PHE A 285 -4.12 7.49 5.89
C PHE A 285 -5.00 6.64 4.96
N ARG A 286 -6.31 6.63 5.19
CA ARG A 286 -7.31 5.93 4.36
C ARG A 286 -7.20 6.31 2.88
N ARG A 287 -7.09 7.60 2.57
CA ARG A 287 -6.95 8.08 1.18
C ARG A 287 -5.66 7.56 0.54
N LYS A 288 -4.50 7.76 1.17
CA LYS A 288 -3.21 7.34 0.61
C LYS A 288 -3.15 5.82 0.38
N SER A 289 -3.63 4.99 1.30
CA SER A 289 -3.69 3.54 1.10
C SER A 289 -4.59 3.14 -0.08
N ILE A 290 -5.72 3.82 -0.25
CA ILE A 290 -6.62 3.58 -1.41
C ILE A 290 -5.95 4.00 -2.73
N GLU A 291 -5.20 5.10 -2.73
CA GLU A 291 -4.47 5.62 -3.89
C GLU A 291 -3.25 4.76 -4.25
N GLU A 292 -2.44 4.31 -3.28
CA GLU A 292 -1.27 3.45 -3.49
C GLU A 292 -1.65 1.99 -3.84
N ASP A 293 -2.54 1.36 -3.08
CA ASP A 293 -2.88 -0.07 -3.29
C ASP A 293 -3.97 -0.27 -4.36
N LEU A 294 -5.09 0.45 -4.25
CA LEU A 294 -6.34 0.06 -4.92
C LEU A 294 -6.44 0.70 -6.31
N ASP A 295 -6.40 2.04 -6.38
CA ASP A 295 -6.58 2.77 -7.65
C ASP A 295 -5.49 2.43 -8.69
N LEU A 296 -4.29 2.04 -8.25
CA LEU A 296 -3.19 1.62 -9.13
C LEU A 296 -3.24 0.14 -9.56
N GLN A 297 -3.66 -0.79 -8.69
CA GLN A 297 -3.57 -2.23 -8.99
C GLN A 297 -4.90 -2.92 -9.34
N PHE A 298 -6.04 -2.53 -8.73
CA PHE A 298 -7.31 -3.20 -9.02
C PHE A 298 -7.65 -3.18 -10.53
N PRO A 299 -7.54 -2.05 -11.26
CA PRO A 299 -7.79 -2.02 -12.71
C PRO A 299 -6.96 -3.03 -13.50
N ARG A 300 -5.70 -3.25 -13.10
CA ARG A 300 -4.79 -4.22 -13.73
C ARG A 300 -5.18 -5.66 -13.46
N MET A 301 -5.63 -5.96 -12.24
CA MET A 301 -6.00 -7.31 -11.81
C MET A 301 -7.40 -7.72 -12.29
N PHE A 302 -8.39 -6.82 -12.19
CA PHE A 302 -9.81 -7.14 -12.34
C PHE A 302 -10.51 -6.45 -13.53
N GLY A 303 -9.87 -5.47 -14.17
CA GLY A 303 -10.45 -4.65 -15.22
C GLY A 303 -11.32 -3.50 -14.68
N ASP A 304 -11.45 -2.42 -15.46
CA ASP A 304 -12.02 -1.14 -15.02
C ASP A 304 -13.43 -1.26 -14.43
N GLU A 305 -14.31 -2.10 -15.00
CA GLU A 305 -15.71 -2.24 -14.57
C GLU A 305 -15.83 -2.84 -13.16
N VAL A 306 -15.15 -3.96 -12.92
CA VAL A 306 -15.14 -4.64 -11.61
C VAL A 306 -14.42 -3.75 -10.58
N SER A 307 -13.30 -3.16 -10.98
CA SER A 307 -12.48 -2.29 -10.13
C SER A 307 -13.26 -1.06 -9.68
N SER A 308 -13.90 -0.34 -10.61
CA SER A 308 -14.69 0.86 -10.29
C SER A 308 -15.80 0.55 -9.28
N ARG A 309 -16.47 -0.60 -9.42
CA ARG A 309 -17.55 -1.02 -8.50
C ARG A 309 -17.02 -1.35 -7.11
N VAL A 310 -15.96 -2.16 -7.00
CA VAL A 310 -15.41 -2.58 -5.70
C VAL A 310 -14.70 -1.42 -5.00
N ILE A 311 -13.90 -0.63 -5.72
CA ILE A 311 -13.26 0.58 -5.19
C ILE A 311 -14.31 1.58 -4.69
N HIS A 312 -15.45 1.74 -5.38
CA HIS A 312 -16.52 2.63 -4.91
C HIS A 312 -17.09 2.18 -3.57
N ALA A 313 -17.39 0.89 -3.40
CA ALA A 313 -17.89 0.33 -2.14
C ALA A 313 -16.86 0.42 -1.00
N ILE A 314 -15.56 0.25 -1.28
CA ILE A 314 -14.49 0.47 -0.30
C ILE A 314 -14.39 1.96 0.07
N LYS A 315 -14.44 2.88 -0.90
CA LYS A 315 -14.44 4.34 -0.66
C LYS A 315 -15.68 4.77 0.16
N GLU A 316 -16.85 4.17 -0.09
CA GLU A 316 -18.06 4.38 0.72
C GLU A 316 -17.86 3.90 2.18
N ALA A 317 -17.44 2.64 2.37
CA ALA A 317 -17.18 2.08 3.70
C ALA A 317 -16.12 2.84 4.51
N PHE A 318 -15.11 3.40 3.83
CA PHE A 318 -14.03 4.18 4.46
C PHE A 318 -14.46 5.61 4.83
N GLY A 319 -15.71 6.01 4.54
CA GLY A 319 -16.25 7.37 4.74
C GLY A 319 -15.77 8.39 3.70
N ALA A 320 -15.15 7.94 2.62
CA ALA A 320 -14.43 8.76 1.66
C ALA A 320 -15.35 9.25 0.52
N SER A 321 -16.27 10.15 0.86
CA SER A 321 -17.14 10.84 -0.10
C SER A 321 -16.34 11.86 -0.94
N PHE A 322 -15.66 11.37 -1.98
CA PHE A 322 -14.91 12.19 -2.92
C PHE A 322 -15.84 12.96 -3.87
N ALA A 323 -16.18 14.20 -3.51
CA ALA A 323 -16.71 15.17 -4.48
C ALA A 323 -15.67 15.38 -5.60
N SER A 324 -16.09 15.22 -6.85
CA SER A 324 -15.19 15.21 -8.02
C SER A 324 -14.65 16.60 -8.37
N GLY A 325 -13.59 17.03 -7.68
CA GLY A 325 -12.96 18.36 -7.79
C GLY A 325 -12.32 18.72 -9.14
N ALA A 326 -12.55 17.95 -10.21
CA ALA A 326 -11.89 18.07 -11.51
C ALA A 326 -12.26 19.33 -12.35
N ALA A 327 -13.06 20.25 -11.81
CA ALA A 327 -13.75 21.28 -12.58
C ALA A 327 -13.28 22.74 -12.38
N GLN A 328 -12.54 23.08 -11.32
CA GLN A 328 -12.45 24.49 -10.87
C GLN A 328 -11.10 25.21 -11.04
N PHE A 329 -9.98 24.50 -11.29
CA PHE A 329 -8.66 25.11 -11.50
C PHE A 329 -8.22 25.15 -12.98
N ARG A 330 -8.97 25.90 -13.82
CA ARG A 330 -8.53 26.28 -15.18
C ARG A 330 -8.81 27.75 -15.51
N ARG A 331 -8.14 28.69 -14.84
CA ARG A 331 -8.06 30.08 -15.33
C ARG A 331 -6.77 30.80 -14.92
N GLY A 332 -6.00 31.20 -15.94
CA GLY A 332 -5.02 32.28 -15.85
C GLY A 332 -3.63 31.93 -15.33
N LEU A 333 -2.73 31.56 -16.24
CA LEU A 333 -1.43 32.24 -16.40
C LEU A 333 -0.80 31.84 -17.76
N LYS A 334 -0.26 32.82 -18.49
CA LYS A 334 0.49 32.65 -19.75
C LYS A 334 1.71 33.56 -19.70
N THR A 335 2.88 32.98 -19.50
CA THR A 335 4.18 33.63 -19.70
C THR A 335 5.15 32.59 -20.27
N LYS A 336 6.12 33.05 -21.08
CA LYS A 336 7.06 32.16 -21.78
C LYS A 336 8.39 32.11 -21.02
N GLY A 337 8.80 30.91 -20.62
CA GLY A 337 10.17 30.56 -20.25
C GLY A 337 10.49 29.16 -20.78
N LYS A 338 11.70 28.93 -21.29
CA LYS A 338 12.13 27.59 -21.71
C LYS A 338 12.95 26.94 -20.59
N THR A 339 12.36 25.96 -19.93
CA THR A 339 13.06 24.99 -19.06
C THR A 339 12.66 23.58 -19.48
N TYR A 340 13.58 22.62 -19.30
CA TYR A 340 13.35 21.23 -19.71
C TYR A 340 12.28 20.59 -18.80
N GLY A 341 11.32 19.91 -19.40
CA GLY A 341 10.11 19.47 -18.71
C GLY A 341 10.34 18.28 -17.78
N LEU A 342 10.18 18.50 -16.48
CA LEU A 342 9.85 17.42 -15.55
C LEU A 342 8.52 16.79 -15.97
N THR A 343 8.39 15.47 -15.82
CA THR A 343 7.09 14.81 -16.00
C THR A 343 6.10 15.33 -14.95
N ASN A 344 4.82 15.44 -15.31
CA ASN A 344 3.77 15.85 -14.37
C ASN A 344 3.69 14.95 -13.13
N GLN A 345 4.18 13.71 -13.24
CA GLN A 345 4.31 12.77 -12.14
C GLN A 345 5.43 13.18 -11.17
N LYS A 346 6.67 13.35 -11.64
CA LYS A 346 7.79 13.77 -10.77
C LYS A 346 7.59 15.16 -10.15
N ARG A 347 6.87 16.05 -10.83
CA ARG A 347 6.50 17.38 -10.30
C ARG A 347 5.32 17.34 -9.31
N ARG A 348 4.56 16.24 -9.25
CA ARG A 348 3.61 15.96 -8.15
C ARG A 348 4.33 15.34 -6.96
N GLU A 349 5.19 14.34 -7.16
CA GLU A 349 6.02 13.75 -6.11
C GLU A 349 6.84 14.81 -5.35
N ILE A 350 7.49 15.75 -6.06
CA ILE A 350 8.23 16.84 -5.42
C ILE A 350 7.31 17.85 -4.71
N ARG A 351 6.05 17.99 -5.15
CA ARG A 351 5.04 18.78 -4.41
C ARG A 351 4.54 18.05 -3.17
N GLU A 352 4.33 16.75 -3.24
CA GLU A 352 3.94 15.93 -2.08
C GLU A 352 5.03 15.88 -1.01
N ILE A 353 6.30 16.14 -1.38
CA ILE A 353 7.42 16.36 -0.45
C ILE A 353 7.47 17.83 0.04
N PHE A 354 7.21 18.81 -0.83
CA PHE A 354 7.12 20.23 -0.43
C PHE A 354 6.00 20.45 0.60
N ASP A 355 4.79 19.95 0.31
CA ASP A 355 3.59 19.98 1.15
C ASP A 355 3.73 19.09 2.42
N LEU A 356 4.86 18.39 2.59
CA LEU A 356 5.25 17.66 3.81
C LEU A 356 6.26 18.48 4.66
N PHE A 357 6.98 19.41 4.03
CA PHE A 357 8.00 20.25 4.66
C PHE A 357 7.43 21.62 5.06
N ASP A 358 6.48 22.15 4.28
CA ASP A 358 5.63 23.30 4.60
C ASP A 358 4.59 22.86 5.66
N ILE A 359 4.98 22.92 6.94
CA ILE A 359 4.23 22.35 8.07
C ILE A 359 3.11 23.30 8.51
N ASP A 360 3.32 24.62 8.40
CA ASP A 360 2.29 25.62 8.70
C ASP A 360 1.33 25.89 7.53
N GLY A 361 1.68 25.49 6.31
CA GLY A 361 0.86 25.64 5.11
C GLY A 361 0.91 27.05 4.52
N SER A 362 1.98 27.81 4.80
CA SER A 362 2.23 29.15 4.26
C SER A 362 2.50 29.17 2.76
N GLY A 363 2.90 28.04 2.17
CA GLY A 363 3.32 27.92 0.77
C GLY A 363 4.82 28.17 0.54
N SER A 364 5.63 28.20 1.60
CA SER A 364 7.09 28.39 1.55
C SER A 364 7.78 27.80 2.77
N ILE A 365 8.87 27.04 2.58
CA ILE A 365 9.55 26.32 3.67
C ILE A 365 10.53 27.25 4.39
N ASP A 366 10.42 27.36 5.72
CA ASP A 366 11.36 28.12 6.56
C ASP A 366 12.61 27.29 6.97
N ALA A 367 13.65 27.97 7.48
CA ALA A 367 14.92 27.32 7.85
C ALA A 367 14.81 26.33 9.05
N ARG A 368 13.73 26.39 9.84
CA ARG A 368 13.43 25.45 10.93
C ARG A 368 12.66 24.25 10.41
N GLU A 369 11.69 24.49 9.53
CA GLU A 369 10.95 23.45 8.82
C GLU A 369 11.89 22.58 7.99
N LEU A 370 12.83 23.18 7.26
CA LEU A 370 13.88 22.45 6.53
C LEU A 370 14.77 21.61 7.47
N ASN A 371 15.07 22.11 8.67
CA ASN A 371 15.83 21.37 9.71
C ASN A 371 15.05 20.14 10.21
N VAL A 372 13.76 20.33 10.51
CA VAL A 372 12.84 19.25 10.94
C VAL A 372 12.68 18.21 9.83
N ALA A 373 12.44 18.64 8.59
CA ALA A 373 12.27 17.78 7.44
C ALA A 373 13.51 16.91 7.15
N MET A 374 14.71 17.50 7.14
CA MET A 374 15.96 16.75 6.92
C MET A 374 16.21 15.72 8.02
N ARG A 375 15.93 16.05 9.30
CA ARG A 375 15.99 15.09 10.42
C ARG A 375 14.98 13.95 10.29
N SER A 376 13.74 14.26 9.88
CA SER A 376 12.71 13.26 9.62
C SER A 376 13.04 12.31 8.46
N LEU A 377 13.92 12.73 7.54
CA LEU A 377 14.51 11.88 6.49
C LEU A 377 15.83 11.19 6.90
N GLY A 378 16.24 11.29 8.17
CA GLY A 378 17.44 10.64 8.71
C GLY A 378 18.76 11.39 8.50
N PHE A 379 18.72 12.65 8.05
CA PHE A 379 19.91 13.49 7.87
C PHE A 379 20.09 14.45 9.05
N GLU A 380 21.16 14.26 9.84
CA GLU A 380 21.59 15.27 10.81
C GLU A 380 22.40 16.36 10.10
N MET A 381 21.92 17.60 10.17
CA MET A 381 22.61 18.79 9.66
C MET A 381 22.76 19.84 10.77
N THR A 382 23.85 20.61 10.72
CA THR A 382 24.06 21.74 11.64
C THR A 382 23.33 23.00 11.16
N ASN A 383 23.12 23.96 12.05
CA ASN A 383 22.41 25.20 11.71
C ASN A 383 23.17 26.02 10.65
N GLU A 384 24.50 25.93 10.64
CA GLU A 384 25.39 26.56 9.66
C GLU A 384 25.14 25.97 8.27
N GLN A 385 25.14 24.63 8.15
CA GLN A 385 24.88 23.92 6.89
C GLN A 385 23.47 24.18 6.35
N ILE A 386 22.50 24.39 7.23
CA ILE A 386 21.12 24.73 6.85
C ILE A 386 21.06 26.18 6.35
N ASN A 387 21.73 27.12 7.02
CA ASN A 387 21.82 28.51 6.55
C ASN A 387 22.57 28.61 5.19
N GLU A 388 23.62 27.80 4.98
CA GLU A 388 24.28 27.66 3.68
C GLU A 388 23.34 27.09 2.61
N LEU A 389 22.58 26.03 2.94
CA LEU A 389 21.61 25.43 2.01
C LEU A 389 20.48 26.39 1.64
N MET A 390 19.96 27.17 2.60
CA MET A 390 18.99 28.25 2.35
C MET A 390 19.60 29.29 1.39
N ALA A 391 20.80 29.80 1.69
CA ALA A 391 21.46 30.84 0.89
C ALA A 391 21.84 30.41 -0.55
N GLU A 392 21.96 29.11 -0.83
CA GLU A 392 22.15 28.59 -2.19
C GLU A 392 20.85 28.35 -2.97
N VAL A 393 19.71 28.21 -2.28
CA VAL A 393 18.42 27.79 -2.86
C VAL A 393 17.40 28.93 -2.95
N ASP A 394 17.33 29.79 -1.93
CA ASP A 394 16.54 31.04 -1.91
C ASP A 394 17.19 32.08 -2.84
N LYS A 395 16.80 32.03 -4.12
CA LYS A 395 17.33 32.93 -5.15
C LYS A 395 16.60 34.26 -5.17
N ASN A 396 15.39 34.31 -4.64
CA ASN A 396 14.62 35.54 -4.49
C ASN A 396 15.00 36.37 -3.24
N ASN A 397 15.76 35.77 -2.30
CA ASN A 397 16.22 36.35 -1.03
C ASN A 397 15.07 36.74 -0.08
N SER A 398 14.05 35.89 0.03
CA SER A 398 12.90 36.07 0.95
C SER A 398 13.18 35.61 2.38
N GLY A 399 14.15 34.72 2.58
CA GLY A 399 14.36 33.99 3.83
C GLY A 399 13.58 32.67 3.94
N THR A 400 12.79 32.30 2.93
CA THR A 400 12.10 31.01 2.81
C THR A 400 12.34 30.40 1.42
N ILE A 401 12.10 29.10 1.25
CA ILE A 401 12.24 28.41 -0.04
C ILE A 401 10.85 28.26 -0.69
N ASP A 402 10.67 28.83 -1.89
CA ASP A 402 9.43 28.65 -2.66
C ASP A 402 9.37 27.28 -3.37
N PHE A 403 8.20 26.89 -3.87
CA PHE A 403 8.03 25.59 -4.53
C PHE A 403 8.91 25.38 -5.78
N GLU A 404 9.15 26.40 -6.60
CA GLU A 404 9.99 26.28 -7.80
C GLU A 404 11.47 26.20 -7.41
N GLU A 405 11.88 26.90 -6.35
CA GLU A 405 13.22 26.80 -5.75
C GLU A 405 13.45 25.43 -5.10
N PHE A 406 12.45 24.89 -4.40
CA PHE A 406 12.48 23.53 -3.86
C PHE A 406 12.54 22.46 -4.97
N VAL A 407 11.76 22.63 -6.05
CA VAL A 407 11.85 21.78 -7.24
C VAL A 407 13.26 21.83 -7.84
N HIS A 408 13.88 23.00 -7.89
CA HIS A 408 15.25 23.13 -8.37
C HIS A 408 16.26 22.43 -7.42
N MET A 409 16.13 22.59 -6.11
CA MET A 409 16.97 21.88 -5.13
C MET A 409 16.86 20.36 -5.27
N MET A 410 15.64 19.82 -5.27
CA MET A 410 15.39 18.37 -5.36
C MET A 410 15.91 17.77 -6.67
N THR A 411 15.73 18.48 -7.79
CA THR A 411 16.16 18.01 -9.11
C THR A 411 17.66 18.14 -9.35
N THR A 412 18.34 19.10 -8.71
CA THR A 412 19.77 19.38 -8.93
C THR A 412 20.71 18.78 -7.87
N LYS A 413 20.26 18.58 -6.61
CA LYS A 413 21.10 17.99 -5.54
C LYS A 413 20.76 16.55 -5.15
N PHE A 414 19.49 16.14 -5.23
CA PHE A 414 19.04 14.83 -4.76
C PHE A 414 18.85 13.83 -5.92
N GLY A 415 18.15 14.23 -6.99
CA GLY A 415 17.88 13.35 -8.13
C GLY A 415 19.11 12.80 -8.87
N GLU A 416 20.30 13.39 -8.70
CA GLU A 416 21.55 12.88 -9.26
C GLU A 416 22.18 11.73 -8.45
N ARG A 417 21.83 11.57 -7.17
CA ARG A 417 22.40 10.52 -6.29
C ARG A 417 21.64 9.20 -6.45
N ASP A 418 20.34 9.21 -6.18
CA ASP A 418 19.51 7.98 -6.21
C ASP A 418 19.57 7.31 -7.59
N SER A 419 19.42 8.11 -8.66
CA SER A 419 19.50 7.60 -10.04
C SER A 419 20.90 7.13 -10.46
N LYS A 420 21.97 7.46 -9.72
CA LYS A 420 23.32 6.91 -9.94
C LYS A 420 23.53 5.62 -9.16
N ASP A 421 23.10 5.57 -7.90
CA ASP A 421 23.29 4.38 -7.06
C ASP A 421 22.36 3.22 -7.45
N GLU A 422 21.15 3.50 -7.96
CA GLU A 422 20.27 2.47 -8.54
C GLU A 422 20.83 1.93 -9.87
N LEU A 423 21.25 2.80 -10.79
CA LEU A 423 21.85 2.35 -12.06
C LEU A 423 23.20 1.64 -11.85
N SER A 424 23.98 2.02 -10.83
CA SER A 424 25.21 1.34 -10.41
C SER A 424 24.92 -0.07 -9.84
N LYS A 425 23.83 -0.25 -9.09
CA LYS A 425 23.39 -1.59 -8.65
C LYS A 425 22.91 -2.45 -9.83
N ALA A 426 22.13 -1.88 -10.74
CA ALA A 426 21.66 -2.58 -11.93
C ALA A 426 22.83 -3.02 -12.84
N PHE A 427 23.80 -2.14 -13.05
CA PHE A 427 25.03 -2.43 -13.78
C PHE A 427 25.79 -3.62 -13.17
N LYS A 428 25.98 -3.64 -11.85
CA LYS A 428 26.64 -4.73 -11.10
C LYS A 428 25.87 -6.06 -11.05
N ILE A 429 24.63 -6.09 -11.51
CA ILE A 429 23.86 -7.34 -11.68
C ILE A 429 24.11 -7.93 -13.08
N ILE A 430 24.56 -7.11 -14.03
CA ILE A 430 24.87 -7.51 -15.40
C ILE A 430 26.37 -7.78 -15.56
N ASP A 431 27.25 -6.93 -15.00
CA ASP A 431 28.72 -7.09 -14.89
C ASP A 431 29.08 -8.32 -14.03
N HIS A 432 29.01 -9.51 -14.65
CA HIS A 432 29.10 -10.80 -13.95
C HIS A 432 30.55 -11.15 -13.60
N ASP A 433 31.54 -10.82 -14.44
CA ASP A 433 32.96 -11.02 -14.11
C ASP A 433 33.55 -9.94 -13.19
N ASN A 434 32.78 -8.85 -12.94
CA ASN A 434 33.13 -7.70 -12.11
C ASN A 434 34.33 -6.89 -12.66
N ASN A 435 34.53 -6.86 -13.98
CA ASN A 435 35.60 -6.10 -14.62
C ASN A 435 35.30 -4.58 -14.71
N GLY A 436 34.04 -4.17 -14.50
CA GLY A 436 33.60 -2.76 -14.55
C GLY A 436 32.98 -2.33 -15.88
N LYS A 437 32.70 -3.28 -16.77
CA LYS A 437 32.02 -3.13 -18.07
C LYS A 437 30.95 -4.22 -18.22
N ILE A 438 30.14 -4.12 -19.27
CA ILE A 438 29.22 -5.18 -19.71
C ILE A 438 29.68 -5.68 -21.08
N SER A 439 30.08 -6.95 -21.17
CA SER A 439 30.46 -7.59 -22.43
C SER A 439 29.29 -8.35 -23.08
N PRO A 440 29.39 -8.75 -24.36
CA PRO A 440 28.43 -9.66 -25.00
C PRO A 440 28.24 -10.98 -24.22
N HIS A 441 29.28 -11.47 -23.55
CA HIS A 441 29.21 -12.70 -22.76
C HIS A 441 28.32 -12.54 -21.51
N ASP A 442 28.40 -11.38 -20.85
CA ASP A 442 27.62 -11.07 -19.66
C ASP A 442 26.13 -10.95 -19.97
N ILE A 443 25.79 -10.25 -21.07
CA ILE A 443 24.40 -10.18 -21.58
C ILE A 443 23.87 -11.59 -21.88
N LYS A 444 24.68 -12.46 -22.50
CA LYS A 444 24.30 -13.85 -22.82
C LYS A 444 24.12 -14.72 -21.57
N GLN A 445 24.87 -14.46 -20.49
CA GLN A 445 24.75 -15.17 -19.23
C GLN A 445 23.51 -14.71 -18.45
N ILE A 446 23.29 -13.41 -18.28
CA ILE A 446 22.11 -12.89 -17.54
C ILE A 446 20.80 -13.22 -18.26
N ALA A 447 20.75 -13.17 -19.60
CA ALA A 447 19.56 -13.56 -20.37
C ALA A 447 19.17 -15.02 -20.10
N LYS A 448 20.17 -15.91 -20.09
CA LYS A 448 19.99 -17.35 -19.81
C LYS A 448 19.56 -17.62 -18.36
N GLU A 449 19.97 -16.80 -17.40
CA GLU A 449 19.50 -16.87 -16.01
C GLU A 449 18.07 -16.32 -15.83
N LEU A 450 17.69 -15.31 -16.63
CA LEU A 450 16.32 -14.78 -16.72
C LEU A 450 15.36 -15.66 -17.56
N GLY A 451 15.89 -16.64 -18.29
CA GLY A 451 15.12 -17.55 -19.15
C GLY A 451 14.79 -17.01 -20.56
N GLU A 452 15.36 -15.86 -20.93
CA GLU A 452 15.20 -15.26 -22.26
C GLU A 452 16.30 -15.73 -23.22
N ASN A 453 15.97 -15.82 -24.51
CA ASN A 453 16.87 -16.35 -25.54
C ASN A 453 17.09 -15.30 -26.63
N PHE A 454 18.13 -14.48 -26.48
CA PHE A 454 18.63 -13.62 -27.56
C PHE A 454 19.62 -14.38 -28.45
N THR A 455 19.62 -14.06 -29.73
CA THR A 455 20.66 -14.51 -30.67
C THR A 455 21.92 -13.67 -30.54
N ASP A 456 23.06 -14.20 -30.97
CA ASP A 456 24.34 -13.49 -30.90
C ASP A 456 24.31 -12.14 -31.66
N ASN A 457 23.60 -12.08 -32.79
CA ASN A 457 23.35 -10.85 -33.55
C ASN A 457 22.58 -9.79 -32.74
N GLU A 458 21.54 -10.18 -32.00
CA GLU A 458 20.74 -9.25 -31.19
C GLU A 458 21.58 -8.69 -30.01
N ILE A 459 22.48 -9.51 -29.46
CA ILE A 459 23.43 -9.06 -28.43
C ILE A 459 24.49 -8.12 -29.02
N GLU A 460 25.00 -8.39 -30.22
CA GLU A 460 25.91 -7.48 -30.93
C GLU A 460 25.21 -6.13 -31.24
N GLU A 461 23.97 -6.12 -31.72
CA GLU A 461 23.18 -4.90 -31.97
C GLU A 461 22.92 -4.10 -30.67
N MET A 462 22.65 -4.78 -29.54
CA MET A 462 22.48 -4.14 -28.23
C MET A 462 23.76 -3.46 -27.73
N ILE A 463 24.94 -4.06 -27.99
CA ILE A 463 26.23 -3.45 -27.66
C ILE A 463 26.51 -2.27 -28.60
N GLU A 464 26.30 -2.42 -29.92
CA GLU A 464 26.58 -1.35 -30.91
C GLU A 464 25.72 -0.07 -30.73
N GLU A 465 24.51 -0.14 -30.16
CA GLU A 465 23.73 1.07 -29.82
C GLU A 465 24.21 1.77 -28.53
N ALA A 466 24.83 1.01 -27.62
CA ALA A 466 25.25 1.49 -26.30
C ALA A 466 26.69 2.03 -26.27
N ASP A 467 27.63 1.28 -26.86
CA ASP A 467 29.06 1.57 -27.01
C ASP A 467 29.31 2.79 -27.92
N ARG A 468 30.12 3.75 -27.47
CA ARG A 468 30.38 5.03 -28.14
C ARG A 468 31.85 5.28 -28.46
N ASP A 469 32.78 4.74 -27.67
CA ASP A 469 34.22 4.84 -27.98
C ASP A 469 34.72 3.67 -28.85
N LYS A 470 33.88 2.64 -29.04
CA LYS A 470 34.04 1.46 -29.89
C LYS A 470 35.11 0.50 -29.42
N ASP A 471 35.18 0.26 -28.11
CA ASP A 471 36.03 -0.77 -27.52
C ASP A 471 35.39 -2.17 -27.42
N GLY A 472 34.08 -2.30 -27.73
CA GLY A 472 33.37 -3.58 -27.86
C GLY A 472 32.64 -4.03 -26.58
N GLU A 473 32.66 -3.20 -25.54
CA GLU A 473 32.06 -3.44 -24.23
C GLU A 473 31.34 -2.16 -23.77
N VAL A 474 30.35 -2.25 -22.88
CA VAL A 474 29.59 -1.06 -22.44
C VAL A 474 30.06 -0.61 -21.06
N SER A 475 30.64 0.59 -20.98
CA SER A 475 31.05 1.18 -19.70
C SER A 475 29.86 1.63 -18.85
N LEU A 476 30.08 1.82 -17.53
CA LEU A 476 29.05 2.35 -16.62
C LEU A 476 28.50 3.71 -17.07
N GLU A 477 29.33 4.60 -17.62
CA GLU A 477 28.87 5.91 -18.09
C GLU A 477 28.00 5.80 -19.35
N GLU A 478 28.26 4.82 -20.21
CA GLU A 478 27.46 4.56 -21.42
C GLU A 478 26.15 3.86 -21.09
N PHE A 479 26.18 2.85 -20.22
CA PHE A 479 24.99 2.20 -19.69
C PHE A 479 24.03 3.22 -19.05
N MET A 480 24.54 4.10 -18.18
CA MET A 480 23.74 5.18 -17.60
C MET A 480 23.15 6.14 -18.65
N LYS A 481 23.85 6.35 -19.77
CA LYS A 481 23.49 7.27 -20.86
C LYS A 481 22.56 6.64 -21.90
N MET A 482 22.57 5.32 -22.03
CA MET A 482 21.58 4.50 -22.73
C MET A 482 20.26 4.48 -21.94
N MET A 483 20.29 4.10 -20.66
CA MET A 483 19.08 4.02 -19.81
C MET A 483 18.37 5.36 -19.65
N ARG A 484 19.12 6.48 -19.62
CA ARG A 484 18.57 7.84 -19.63
C ARG A 484 17.93 8.27 -20.96
N ARG A 485 18.13 7.52 -22.07
CA ARG A 485 17.47 7.74 -23.36
C ARG A 485 16.21 6.88 -23.52
N THR A 486 16.28 5.59 -23.23
CA THR A 486 15.13 4.67 -23.34
C THR A 486 13.98 5.07 -22.41
N SER A 487 14.28 5.63 -21.24
CA SER A 487 13.28 6.23 -20.33
C SER A 487 12.53 7.46 -20.91
N TYR A 488 12.86 7.95 -22.11
CA TYR A 488 12.20 9.08 -22.79
C TYR A 488 11.87 8.78 -24.27
N GLY A 489 11.67 7.50 -24.62
CA GLY A 489 10.96 7.11 -25.84
C GLY A 489 9.44 7.32 -25.72
N TYR A 490 8.76 7.53 -26.85
CA TYR A 490 7.30 7.73 -26.97
C TYR A 490 6.59 6.48 -27.50
#